data_AF-A0A2C6AD83-F1
#
_entry.id   AF-A0A2C6AD83-F1
#
_cell.length_a   1.000
_cell.length_b   1.000
_cell.length_c   1.000
_cell.angle_alpha   90.00
_cell.angle_beta   90.00
_cell.angle_gamma   90.00
#
_symmetry.space_group_name_H-M   'P 1'
#
loop_
_entity.id
_entity.type
_entity.pdbx_description
1 polymer ?
#
loop_
_entity_poly.entity_id
_entity_poly.type
_entity_poly.pdbx_seq_one_letter_code
_entity_poly.pdbx_strand_id
1 'polypeptide(L)'
;MGGEYPSGHEFNFFGNNATAAAYVVDTWPGRITFSGFEMGKDVYSGADLMVRGPEKDLVGAAYRWYKESWDPLTMLYAIEGLGDVFSIGNRGHNYVYPNGTNRWLPTDKKSGSHNYLKLNVSSSAAGAILDQLFMQGAVAATHSAQ
;
A
#
# COMPACT_ATOMS: atom_id res chain seq x y z
N MET A 1 -3.98 -3.72 -0.91
CA MET A 1 -2.93 -3.42 -1.90
C MET A 1 -3.37 -4.07 -3.21
N GLY A 2 -3.41 -3.33 -4.32
CA GLY A 2 -3.67 -3.95 -5.63
C GLY A 2 -4.12 -2.99 -6.74
N GLY A 3 -3.79 -3.37 -7.97
CA GLY A 3 -4.02 -2.59 -9.19
C GLY A 3 -2.94 -1.53 -9.43
N GLU A 4 -2.98 -0.92 -10.61
CA GLU A 4 -2.10 0.20 -10.99
C GLU A 4 -2.96 1.35 -11.52
N TYR A 5 -2.74 2.56 -11.04
CA TYR A 5 -3.60 3.70 -11.35
C TYR A 5 -2.85 4.80 -12.13
N PRO A 6 -3.46 5.32 -13.22
CA PRO A 6 -4.85 5.14 -13.64
C PRO A 6 -5.12 3.87 -14.46
N SER A 7 -4.12 3.07 -14.83
CA SER A 7 -4.32 1.77 -15.49
C SER A 7 -3.06 0.94 -15.46
N GLY A 8 -3.18 -0.38 -15.42
CA GLY A 8 -2.05 -1.27 -15.58
C GLY A 8 -2.35 -2.73 -15.27
N HIS A 9 -1.35 -3.46 -14.77
CA HIS A 9 -1.41 -4.91 -14.58
C HIS A 9 -0.54 -5.32 -13.38
N GLU A 10 -1.17 -5.44 -12.22
CA GLU A 10 -0.48 -5.62 -10.94
C GLU A 10 -0.74 -7.03 -10.35
N PHE A 11 0.28 -7.61 -9.70
CA PHE A 11 0.34 -9.01 -9.31
C PHE A 11 -0.82 -9.47 -8.42
N ASN A 12 -1.29 -8.67 -7.46
CA ASN A 12 -2.43 -9.03 -6.63
C ASN A 12 -3.75 -9.12 -7.41
N PHE A 13 -3.84 -8.48 -8.58
CA PHE A 13 -5.00 -8.59 -9.45
C PHE A 13 -4.90 -9.73 -10.45
N PHE A 14 -3.74 -10.06 -10.99
CA PHE A 14 -3.62 -11.12 -12.01
C PHE A 14 -3.02 -12.45 -11.54
N GLY A 15 -2.20 -12.43 -10.49
CA GLY A 15 -1.23 -13.49 -10.18
C GLY A 15 -1.84 -14.79 -9.65
N ASN A 16 -2.97 -14.72 -8.95
CA ASN A 16 -3.64 -15.90 -8.40
C ASN A 16 -4.97 -16.20 -9.11
N ASN A 17 -5.93 -15.28 -9.03
CA ASN A 17 -7.25 -15.47 -9.65
C ASN A 17 -7.83 -14.12 -10.10
N ALA A 18 -7.59 -13.79 -11.37
CA ALA A 18 -8.01 -12.53 -11.96
C ALA A 18 -9.52 -12.32 -11.98
N THR A 19 -10.31 -13.38 -12.22
CA THR A 19 -11.77 -13.26 -12.24
C THR A 19 -12.33 -13.05 -10.85
N ALA A 20 -11.71 -13.60 -9.80
CA ALA A 20 -12.08 -13.30 -8.42
C ALA A 20 -11.78 -11.84 -8.04
N ALA A 21 -10.62 -11.30 -8.43
CA ALA A 21 -10.29 -9.89 -8.23
C ALA A 21 -11.31 -8.98 -8.93
N ALA A 22 -11.63 -9.27 -10.20
CA ALA A 22 -12.63 -8.53 -10.96
C ALA A 22 -14.01 -8.59 -10.31
N TYR A 23 -14.46 -9.78 -9.88
CA TYR A 23 -15.74 -9.96 -9.22
C TYR A 23 -15.84 -9.17 -7.91
N VAL A 24 -14.83 -9.25 -7.03
CA VAL A 24 -14.84 -8.51 -5.77
C VAL A 24 -14.86 -7.01 -6.01
N VAL A 25 -14.01 -6.50 -6.91
CA VAL A 25 -13.97 -5.06 -7.22
C VAL A 25 -15.30 -4.58 -7.79
N ASP A 26 -15.96 -5.36 -8.66
CA ASP A 26 -17.23 -4.97 -9.27
C ASP A 26 -18.44 -5.05 -8.30
N THR A 27 -18.44 -6.03 -7.39
CA THR A 27 -19.64 -6.37 -6.61
C THR A 27 -19.57 -6.01 -5.13
N TRP A 28 -18.43 -5.54 -4.61
CA TRP A 28 -18.30 -5.24 -3.19
C TRP A 28 -19.27 -4.13 -2.76
N PRO A 29 -20.14 -4.38 -1.78
CA PRO A 29 -21.17 -3.42 -1.38
C PRO A 29 -20.61 -2.27 -0.54
N GLY A 30 -19.41 -2.43 0.01
CA GLY A 30 -18.73 -1.43 0.84
C GLY A 30 -17.90 -0.45 0.02
N ARG A 31 -17.19 0.43 0.74
CA ARG A 31 -16.18 1.28 0.12
C ARG A 31 -14.88 0.49 -0.07
N ILE A 32 -14.17 0.75 -1.17
CA ILE A 32 -12.83 0.25 -1.41
C ILE A 32 -11.89 1.42 -1.61
N THR A 33 -10.78 1.44 -0.88
CA THR A 33 -9.64 2.33 -1.18
C THR A 33 -8.47 1.46 -1.64
N PHE A 34 -8.03 1.69 -2.86
CA PHE A 34 -6.93 0.97 -3.48
C PHE A 34 -5.59 1.65 -3.18
N SER A 35 -4.60 0.85 -2.76
CA SER A 35 -3.19 1.23 -2.73
C SER A 35 -2.53 0.54 -3.91
N GLY A 36 -2.19 1.32 -4.94
CA GLY A 36 -1.74 0.80 -6.24
C GLY A 36 -0.25 0.55 -6.36
N PHE A 37 0.16 -0.04 -7.48
CA PHE A 37 1.54 -0.32 -7.84
C PHE A 37 2.43 0.94 -7.75
N GLU A 38 1.93 2.09 -8.18
CA GLU A 38 2.66 3.36 -8.15
C GLU A 38 3.01 3.84 -6.73
N MET A 39 2.30 3.36 -5.70
CA MET A 39 2.51 3.79 -4.31
C MET A 39 3.82 3.27 -3.72
N GLY A 40 4.15 2.00 -3.95
CA GLY A 40 5.28 1.35 -3.30
C GLY A 40 6.51 1.17 -4.16
N LYS A 41 6.40 1.34 -5.50
CA LYS A 41 7.48 0.98 -6.45
C LYS A 41 8.80 1.72 -6.21
N ASP A 42 8.73 2.97 -5.73
CA ASP A 42 9.91 3.80 -5.46
C ASP A 42 10.05 4.15 -3.96
N VAL A 43 9.26 3.52 -3.09
CA VAL A 43 9.29 3.75 -1.64
C VAL A 43 10.03 2.60 -0.98
N TYR A 44 11.25 2.87 -0.55
CA TYR A 44 12.06 1.92 0.20
C TYR A 44 12.01 2.22 1.70
N SER A 45 11.87 1.17 2.52
CA SER A 45 11.90 1.25 3.99
C SER A 45 12.64 0.04 4.58
N GLY A 46 12.80 0.03 5.91
CA GLY A 46 13.51 -0.98 6.69
C GLY A 46 15.03 -0.77 6.75
N ALA A 47 15.57 0.30 6.17
CA ALA A 47 17.01 0.55 6.16
C ALA A 47 17.57 0.73 7.57
N ASP A 48 16.88 1.54 8.37
CA ASP A 48 17.26 1.77 9.76
C ASP A 48 17.06 0.54 10.62
N LEU A 49 16.00 -0.22 10.39
CA LEU A 49 15.75 -1.47 11.09
C LEU A 49 16.87 -2.49 10.87
N MET A 50 17.41 -2.58 9.64
CA MET A 50 18.52 -3.48 9.32
C MET A 50 19.85 -3.08 9.96
N VAL A 51 20.10 -1.79 10.17
CA VAL A 51 21.40 -1.27 10.64
C VAL A 51 21.41 -1.02 12.15
N ARG A 52 20.28 -0.52 12.68
CA ARG A 52 20.16 0.00 14.05
C ARG A 52 19.14 -0.76 14.88
N GLY A 53 18.37 -1.67 14.28
CA GLY A 53 17.40 -2.50 14.98
C GLY A 53 18.06 -3.50 15.95
N PRO A 54 17.26 -4.12 16.85
CA PRO A 54 17.75 -5.16 17.75
C PRO A 54 18.42 -6.31 16.98
N GLU A 55 19.51 -6.86 17.52
CA GLU A 55 20.33 -7.87 16.82
C GLU A 55 19.54 -9.13 16.39
N LYS A 56 18.52 -9.51 17.18
CA LYS A 56 17.66 -10.69 16.94
C LYS A 56 16.31 -10.34 16.33
N ASP A 57 16.15 -9.15 15.77
CA ASP A 57 14.91 -8.72 15.14
C ASP A 57 14.68 -9.47 13.82
N LEU A 58 13.67 -10.34 13.79
CA LEU A 58 13.32 -11.13 12.62
C LEU A 58 12.72 -10.30 11.49
N VAL A 59 12.08 -9.17 11.81
CA VAL A 59 11.55 -8.23 10.81
C VAL A 59 12.73 -7.56 10.11
N GLY A 60 13.71 -7.05 10.87
CA GLY A 60 14.97 -6.51 10.34
C GLY A 60 15.73 -7.51 9.48
N ALA A 61 15.74 -8.80 9.86
CA ALA A 61 16.32 -9.86 9.03
C ALA A 61 15.57 -10.04 7.69
N ALA A 62 14.25 -9.97 7.67
CA ALA A 62 13.43 -10.09 6.46
C ALA A 62 13.66 -8.93 5.48
N TYR A 63 13.82 -7.69 5.96
CA TYR A 63 14.05 -6.50 5.13
C TYR A 63 15.37 -6.51 4.35
N ARG A 64 16.27 -7.47 4.63
CA ARG A 64 17.47 -7.68 3.81
C ARG A 64 17.13 -8.14 2.38
N TRP A 65 15.96 -8.75 2.19
CA TRP A 65 15.52 -9.32 0.92
C TRP A 65 14.45 -8.48 0.21
N TYR A 66 13.63 -7.75 0.95
CA TYR A 66 12.48 -7.00 0.43
C TYR A 66 12.44 -5.61 1.04
N LYS A 67 12.38 -4.57 0.19
CA LYS A 67 12.52 -3.17 0.65
C LYS A 67 11.41 -2.28 0.13
N GLU A 68 10.74 -2.66 -0.95
CA GLU A 68 9.61 -1.94 -1.51
C GLU A 68 8.43 -1.96 -0.53
N SER A 69 7.77 -0.83 -0.41
CA SER A 69 6.87 -0.57 0.72
C SER A 69 5.40 -0.59 0.38
N TRP A 70 4.97 -1.37 -0.64
CA TRP A 70 3.56 -1.43 -1.03
C TRP A 70 2.63 -1.82 0.13
N ASP A 71 2.93 -2.93 0.80
CA ASP A 71 2.12 -3.43 1.91
C ASP A 71 2.29 -2.58 3.17
N PRO A 72 3.51 -2.17 3.57
CA PRO A 72 3.70 -1.20 4.64
C PRO A 72 2.90 0.11 4.48
N LEU A 73 2.89 0.71 3.28
CA LEU A 73 2.10 1.93 3.02
C LEU A 73 0.60 1.65 3.10
N THR A 74 0.16 0.47 2.65
CA THR A 74 -1.24 0.06 2.76
C THR A 74 -1.65 -0.04 4.24
N MET A 75 -0.79 -0.61 5.09
CA MET A 75 -1.03 -0.69 6.53
C MET A 75 -1.00 0.68 7.21
N LEU A 76 -0.07 1.56 6.82
CA LEU A 76 0.01 2.92 7.34
C LEU A 76 -1.30 3.68 7.07
N TYR A 77 -1.83 3.62 5.83
CA TYR A 77 -3.12 4.21 5.50
C TYR A 77 -4.27 3.59 6.31
N ALA A 78 -4.25 2.27 6.55
CA ALA A 78 -5.29 1.61 7.34
C ALA A 78 -5.31 2.09 8.80
N ILE A 79 -4.16 2.46 9.36
CA ILE A 79 -4.00 2.94 10.73
C ILE A 79 -4.29 4.44 10.84
N GLU A 80 -3.70 5.26 9.97
CA GLU A 80 -3.70 6.73 10.10
C GLU A 80 -4.72 7.43 9.20
N GLY A 81 -5.35 6.70 8.27
CA GLY A 81 -6.16 7.30 7.22
C GLY A 81 -5.31 8.12 6.25
N LEU A 82 -5.81 9.29 5.84
CA LEU A 82 -5.09 10.12 4.87
C LEU A 82 -3.84 10.78 5.47
N GLY A 83 -3.97 11.35 6.67
CA GLY A 83 -2.91 12.15 7.30
C GLY A 83 -2.31 13.18 6.33
N ASP A 84 -1.01 13.43 6.49
CA ASP A 84 -0.23 14.24 5.55
C ASP A 84 0.42 13.40 4.43
N VAL A 85 0.47 12.08 4.60
CA VAL A 85 1.19 11.15 3.72
C VAL A 85 0.40 10.82 2.46
N PHE A 86 -0.93 10.76 2.57
CA PHE A 86 -1.79 10.27 1.49
C PHE A 86 -2.80 11.32 1.03
N SER A 87 -3.13 11.24 -0.25
CA SER A 87 -4.28 11.93 -0.83
C SER A 87 -5.11 10.95 -1.66
N ILE A 88 -6.37 11.29 -1.92
CA ILE A 88 -7.22 10.51 -2.82
C ILE A 88 -7.01 11.02 -4.25
N GLY A 89 -6.92 10.07 -5.19
CA GLY A 89 -6.89 10.35 -6.61
C GLY A 89 -8.18 10.96 -7.15
N ASN A 90 -8.29 11.02 -8.48
CA ASN A 90 -9.47 11.59 -9.13
C ASN A 90 -10.70 10.71 -8.91
N ARG A 91 -11.89 11.33 -8.85
CA ARG A 91 -13.17 10.62 -8.75
C ARG A 91 -13.35 9.62 -9.90
N GLY A 92 -13.90 8.46 -9.59
CA GLY A 92 -14.11 7.38 -10.55
C GLY A 92 -14.39 6.07 -9.85
N HIS A 93 -14.27 5.00 -10.61
CA HIS A 93 -14.25 3.64 -10.09
C HIS A 93 -13.20 2.83 -10.83
N ASN A 94 -12.67 1.82 -10.15
CA ASN A 94 -11.77 0.85 -10.76
C ASN A 94 -12.58 -0.18 -11.54
N TYR A 95 -12.25 -0.36 -12.81
CA TYR A 95 -12.74 -1.46 -13.63
C TYR A 95 -11.61 -2.46 -13.83
N VAL A 96 -11.86 -3.73 -13.53
CA VAL A 96 -10.87 -4.80 -13.63
C VAL A 96 -11.34 -5.79 -14.69
N TYR A 97 -10.51 -6.02 -15.68
CA TYR A 97 -10.77 -6.97 -16.75
C TYR A 97 -10.59 -8.42 -16.24
N PRO A 98 -11.24 -9.42 -16.87
CA PRO A 98 -11.09 -10.83 -16.46
C PRO A 98 -9.66 -11.39 -16.51
N ASN A 99 -8.73 -10.71 -17.19
CA ASN A 99 -7.31 -11.06 -17.23
C ASN A 99 -6.47 -10.37 -16.14
N GLY A 100 -7.08 -9.56 -15.27
CA GLY A 100 -6.43 -8.91 -14.13
C GLY A 100 -5.84 -7.54 -14.44
N THR A 101 -5.90 -7.06 -15.69
CA THR A 101 -5.58 -5.65 -15.97
C THR A 101 -6.67 -4.75 -15.39
N ASN A 102 -6.32 -3.53 -15.02
CA ASN A 102 -7.29 -2.59 -14.47
C ASN A 102 -7.20 -1.22 -15.15
N ARG A 103 -8.30 -0.48 -15.11
CA ARG A 103 -8.40 0.91 -15.55
C ARG A 103 -9.31 1.70 -14.63
N TRP A 104 -8.88 2.89 -14.27
CA TRP A 104 -9.70 3.88 -13.60
C TRP A 104 -10.65 4.53 -14.60
N LEU A 105 -11.95 4.42 -14.33
CA LEU A 105 -13.01 5.04 -15.13
C LEU A 105 -13.51 6.29 -14.39
N PRO A 106 -13.18 7.52 -14.88
CA PRO A 106 -13.61 8.75 -14.25
C PRO A 106 -15.13 8.87 -14.17
N THR A 107 -15.65 9.50 -13.12
CA THR A 107 -17.09 9.79 -12.99
C THR A 107 -17.33 11.18 -12.41
N ASP A 108 -18.42 11.79 -12.84
CA ASP A 108 -18.99 13.03 -12.34
C ASP A 108 -19.95 12.81 -11.15
N LYS A 109 -20.40 11.57 -10.93
CA LYS A 109 -21.31 11.20 -9.84
C LYS A 109 -20.62 11.37 -8.48
N LYS A 110 -21.34 11.99 -7.52
CA LYS A 110 -20.85 12.30 -6.16
C LYS A 110 -20.56 11.07 -5.30
N SER A 111 -21.03 9.87 -5.67
CA SER A 111 -20.87 8.65 -4.89
C SER A 111 -20.09 7.58 -5.65
N GLY A 112 -18.76 7.70 -5.66
CA GLY A 112 -17.91 6.54 -5.91
C GLY A 112 -17.74 5.78 -4.60
N SER A 113 -18.04 4.47 -4.58
CA SER A 113 -17.61 3.56 -3.50
C SER A 113 -16.10 3.33 -3.53
N HIS A 114 -15.44 3.66 -4.65
CA HIS A 114 -14.02 3.39 -4.89
C HIS A 114 -13.17 4.65 -4.81
N ASN A 115 -11.97 4.51 -4.26
CA ASN A 115 -10.90 5.49 -4.27
C ASN A 115 -9.58 4.79 -4.61
N TYR A 116 -8.59 5.50 -5.14
CA TYR A 116 -7.19 5.05 -5.11
C TYR A 116 -6.32 6.11 -4.43
N LEU A 117 -5.28 5.66 -3.74
CA LEU A 117 -4.35 6.52 -3.01
C LEU A 117 -3.32 7.13 -3.95
N LYS A 118 -2.82 8.29 -3.56
CA LYS A 118 -1.60 8.91 -4.05
C LYS A 118 -0.74 9.31 -2.86
N LEU A 119 0.57 9.29 -3.03
CA LEU A 119 1.48 9.93 -2.08
C LEU A 119 1.32 11.45 -2.17
N ASN A 120 1.20 12.09 -1.02
CA ASN A 120 1.20 13.54 -0.85
C ASN A 120 2.57 14.08 -0.37
N VAL A 121 3.51 13.17 -0.14
CA VAL A 121 4.92 13.43 0.19
C VAL A 121 5.83 12.75 -0.83
N SER A 122 7.14 13.04 -0.82
CA SER A 122 8.08 12.31 -1.68
C SER A 122 8.21 10.85 -1.26
N SER A 123 8.60 9.98 -2.20
CA SER A 123 8.81 8.56 -1.92
C SER A 123 9.85 8.32 -0.81
N SER A 124 10.90 9.14 -0.78
CA SER A 124 11.92 9.09 0.27
C SER A 124 11.37 9.50 1.64
N ALA A 125 10.50 10.50 1.70
CA ALA A 125 9.87 10.93 2.95
C ALA A 125 8.90 9.86 3.47
N ALA A 126 8.09 9.26 2.59
CA ALA A 126 7.22 8.15 2.95
C ALA A 126 8.01 6.95 3.52
N GLY A 127 9.16 6.62 2.89
CA GLY A 127 10.07 5.58 3.37
C GLY A 127 10.64 5.89 4.76
N ALA A 128 11.08 7.14 4.98
CA ALA A 128 11.61 7.58 6.27
C ALA A 128 10.56 7.54 7.40
N ILE A 129 9.29 7.87 7.10
CA ILE A 129 8.18 7.74 8.06
C ILE A 129 8.01 6.28 8.48
N LEU A 130 8.02 5.35 7.52
CA LEU A 130 7.94 3.91 7.81
C LEU A 130 9.14 3.43 8.63
N ASP A 131 10.36 3.84 8.29
CA ASP A 131 11.58 3.51 9.06
C ASP A 131 11.47 3.95 10.52
N GLN A 132 10.97 5.17 10.76
CA GLN A 132 10.75 5.68 12.11
C GLN A 132 9.76 4.81 12.88
N LEU A 133 8.63 4.43 12.26
CA LEU A 133 7.60 3.60 12.90
C LEU A 133 8.11 2.17 13.16
N PHE A 134 8.84 1.57 12.23
CA PHE A 134 9.44 0.25 12.40
C PHE A 134 10.42 0.22 13.57
N MET A 135 11.30 1.22 13.66
CA MET A 135 12.25 1.34 14.77
C MET A 135 11.54 1.50 16.12
N GLN A 136 10.49 2.31 16.20
CA GLN A 136 9.70 2.46 17.42
C GLN A 136 9.08 1.13 17.85
N GLY A 137 8.50 0.38 16.90
CA GLY A 137 7.92 -0.94 17.16
C GLY A 137 8.96 -1.94 17.67
N ALA A 138 10.13 -2.01 17.01
CA ALA A 138 11.21 -2.93 17.38
C ALA A 138 11.78 -2.66 18.78
N VAL A 139 11.98 -1.38 19.14
CA VAL A 139 12.43 -0.98 20.48
C VAL A 139 11.39 -1.32 21.55
N ALA A 140 10.12 -1.00 21.30
CA ALA A 140 9.04 -1.29 22.25
C ALA A 140 8.86 -2.80 22.52
N ALA A 141 9.01 -3.63 21.48
CA ALA A 141 8.95 -5.09 21.61
C ALA A 141 10.10 -5.64 22.47
N THR A 142 11.29 -5.05 22.37
CA THR A 142 12.46 -5.47 23.15
C THR A 142 12.30 -5.14 24.65
N HIS A 143 11.74 -3.98 24.97
CA HIS A 143 11.50 -3.57 26.36
C HIS A 143 10.38 -4.38 27.03
N SER A 144 9.44 -4.91 26.26
CA SER A 144 8.33 -5.73 26.77
C SER A 144 8.73 -7.18 27.07
N ALA A 145 9.92 -7.59 26.64
CA ALA A 145 10.45 -8.95 26.81
C ALA A 145 11.42 -9.10 28.00
N GLN A 146 11.64 -8.03 28.76
CA GLN A 146 12.41 -8.00 30.02
C GLN A 146 11.46 -7.92 31.21
#